data_AF-A0A962LCI0-F1
#
_entry.id   AF-A0A962LCI0-F1
#
_cell.length_a   1.000
_cell.length_b   1.000
_cell.length_c   1.000
_cell.angle_alpha   90.00
_cell.angle_beta   90.00
_cell.angle_gamma   90.00
#
_symmetry.space_group_name_H-M   'P 1'
#
loop_
_entity.id
_entity.type
_entity.pdbx_description
1 polymer ?
#
loop_
_entity_poly.entity_id
_entity_poly.type
_entity_poly.pdbx_seq_one_letter_code
_entity_poly.pdbx_strand_id
1 'polypeptide(L)'
;MNGKIRVQNPLVILHGDEMAQVAFERILEQFVTSRLDIRLVEIDLTAENRLSTNGEAVRAAIAALKTHGVGVKNAGMTVNRQQLDELLAKYPAIKEAELDKLATKSPNGAIRKGIGGNITREDIQFRNLQINPPDWIGRDIEVMTMEGGGIKHSHNELSKATGVLKLIFVGASGDPVELHRRTINKGDPWLLATNDIDDVTAWAHAFFRRALDEGRDAYLGLKDTVIAGYDGVMRSAIEAVYHADYRERFEQAGLHYYYELIDAQAARIVANPPERALWGVPDNTTGRKLYKLVGELKRFGIPNRKHHVSLSRMSAGGGDQYGSFNMPMEEDGILKVIVDGDEKHARRVKKNDPVLLMSNDLQAITDWVSQVFRDASRKGKEVYFGLKREYMEYDEVFSTAITDVRHALAKAGTQPPSFMIMRPSSQLKKMITDPPRNALYPAQNLDGDIFSDISAALGGSLATASSIIESKDGTMLYEAPHGTAHDLYLRYLATDGREAHFNSSALIYAVANALETLAQREDNQALADYSNNLKEALIETVAQGVITGDLKGKTQDPAAETIVDMYGFLDAVERNLVA
;
A
#
# COMPACT_ATOMS: atom_id res chain seq x y z
N MET A 1 -0.61 -17.04 -42.90
CA MET A 1 0.51 -16.64 -42.01
C MET A 1 -0.13 -15.97 -40.81
N ASN A 2 0.04 -16.50 -39.60
CA ASN A 2 -0.64 -16.00 -38.40
C ASN A 2 -0.28 -14.52 -38.18
N GLY A 3 -1.25 -13.62 -38.33
CA GLY A 3 -1.09 -12.17 -38.17
C GLY A 3 -0.92 -11.70 -36.73
N LYS A 4 -0.23 -12.49 -35.88
CA LYS A 4 0.07 -12.13 -34.50
C LYS A 4 1.29 -11.21 -34.45
N ILE A 5 1.29 -10.26 -33.51
CA ILE A 5 2.43 -9.37 -33.27
C ILE A 5 3.52 -10.18 -32.56
N ARG A 6 4.73 -10.19 -33.12
CA ARG A 6 5.87 -10.90 -32.52
C ARG A 6 6.45 -10.08 -31.38
N VAL A 7 6.69 -10.71 -30.24
CA VAL A 7 7.33 -10.13 -29.06
C VAL A 7 8.59 -10.93 -28.74
N GLN A 8 9.72 -10.24 -28.57
CA GLN A 8 11.02 -10.90 -28.43
C GLN A 8 11.31 -11.35 -27.00
N ASN A 9 11.07 -10.45 -26.03
CA ASN A 9 11.32 -10.72 -24.63
C ASN A 9 10.13 -11.44 -23.99
N PRO A 10 10.39 -12.35 -23.04
CA PRO A 10 9.33 -13.01 -22.31
C PRO A 10 8.62 -12.06 -21.36
N LEU A 11 7.33 -12.34 -21.11
CA LEU A 11 6.55 -11.69 -20.07
C LEU A 11 6.38 -12.64 -18.88
N VAL A 12 6.76 -12.21 -17.68
CA VAL A 12 6.54 -12.98 -16.45
C VAL A 12 5.08 -12.82 -16.02
N ILE A 13 4.38 -13.94 -15.81
CA ILE A 13 3.00 -13.96 -15.36
C ILE A 13 2.96 -14.59 -13.97
N LEU A 14 2.56 -13.80 -12.98
CA LEU A 14 2.41 -14.26 -11.62
C LEU A 14 0.92 -14.48 -11.34
N HIS A 15 0.49 -15.74 -11.37
CA HIS A 15 -0.88 -16.16 -11.14
C HIS A 15 -1.27 -15.99 -9.67
N GLY A 16 -2.56 -15.85 -9.43
CA GLY A 16 -3.15 -15.59 -8.12
C GLY A 16 -4.32 -16.52 -7.83
N ASP A 17 -5.28 -16.03 -7.07
CA ASP A 17 -6.39 -16.85 -6.56
C ASP A 17 -7.77 -16.29 -6.98
N GLU A 18 -8.80 -17.15 -6.92
CA GLU A 18 -10.23 -16.81 -6.95
C GLU A 18 -10.71 -16.04 -8.20
N MET A 19 -11.68 -15.13 -8.07
CA MET A 19 -12.33 -14.47 -9.21
C MET A 19 -11.34 -13.62 -10.01
N ALA A 20 -10.36 -13.02 -9.35
CA ALA A 20 -9.29 -12.32 -10.02
C ALA A 20 -8.47 -13.26 -10.93
N GLN A 21 -8.27 -14.53 -10.55
CA GLN A 21 -7.58 -15.53 -11.38
C GLN A 21 -8.39 -15.92 -12.62
N VAL A 22 -9.70 -16.13 -12.47
CA VAL A 22 -10.61 -16.38 -13.60
C VAL A 22 -10.57 -15.23 -14.60
N ALA A 23 -10.63 -13.98 -14.12
CA ALA A 23 -10.52 -12.80 -14.96
C ALA A 23 -9.17 -12.71 -15.67
N PHE A 24 -8.08 -12.98 -14.95
CA PHE A 24 -6.73 -12.85 -15.47
C PHE A 24 -6.43 -13.85 -16.58
N GLU A 25 -6.82 -15.12 -16.42
CA GLU A 25 -6.70 -16.13 -17.48
C GLU A 25 -7.45 -15.71 -18.74
N ARG A 26 -8.69 -15.24 -18.59
CA ARG A 26 -9.49 -14.78 -19.73
C ARG A 26 -8.85 -13.57 -20.43
N ILE A 27 -8.28 -12.63 -19.67
CA ILE A 27 -7.56 -11.47 -20.23
C ILE A 27 -6.32 -11.93 -21.02
N LEU A 28 -5.54 -12.87 -20.47
CA LEU A 28 -4.35 -13.41 -21.14
C LEU A 28 -4.73 -14.13 -22.44
N GLU A 29 -5.79 -14.93 -22.43
CA GLU A 29 -6.30 -15.58 -23.64
C GLU A 29 -6.75 -14.55 -24.70
N GLN A 30 -7.63 -13.62 -24.30
CA GLN A 30 -8.32 -12.73 -25.22
C GLN A 30 -7.42 -11.60 -25.75
N PHE A 31 -6.53 -11.05 -24.92
CA PHE A 31 -5.72 -9.86 -25.26
C PHE A 31 -4.22 -10.12 -25.33
N VAL A 32 -3.73 -11.30 -24.98
CA VAL A 32 -2.29 -11.61 -25.07
C VAL A 32 -2.07 -12.74 -26.06
N THR A 33 -2.44 -13.97 -25.74
CA THR A 33 -2.08 -15.14 -26.56
C THR A 33 -2.86 -15.22 -27.87
N SER A 34 -4.07 -14.63 -27.97
CA SER A 34 -4.80 -14.56 -29.25
C SER A 34 -4.15 -13.59 -30.25
N ARG A 35 -3.54 -12.49 -29.77
CA ARG A 35 -3.03 -11.38 -30.59
C ARG A 35 -1.52 -11.39 -30.76
N LEU A 36 -0.78 -11.98 -29.82
CA LEU A 36 0.67 -11.90 -29.73
C LEU A 36 1.32 -13.28 -29.86
N ASP A 37 2.45 -13.33 -30.56
CA ASP A 37 3.42 -14.41 -30.48
C ASP A 37 4.46 -14.03 -29.43
N ILE A 38 4.16 -14.38 -28.17
CA ILE A 38 4.92 -13.99 -26.97
C ILE A 38 5.16 -15.21 -26.08
N ARG A 39 6.36 -15.28 -25.48
CA ARG A 39 6.66 -16.30 -24.46
C ARG A 39 6.19 -15.83 -23.08
N LEU A 40 5.29 -16.58 -22.46
CA LEU A 40 4.91 -16.35 -21.07
C LEU A 40 5.79 -17.20 -20.14
N VAL A 41 6.27 -16.61 -19.05
CA VAL A 41 6.98 -17.30 -17.96
C VAL A 41 6.03 -17.30 -16.77
N GLU A 42 5.32 -18.41 -16.61
CA GLU A 42 4.19 -18.52 -15.69
C GLU A 42 4.64 -19.09 -14.34
N ILE A 43 4.21 -18.44 -13.26
CA ILE A 43 4.50 -18.84 -11.89
C ILE A 43 3.21 -18.78 -11.09
N ASP A 44 2.85 -19.91 -10.51
CA ASP A 44 1.70 -20.06 -9.62
C ASP A 44 2.02 -19.50 -8.23
N LEU A 45 1.37 -18.40 -7.82
CA LEU A 45 1.44 -17.85 -6.47
C LEU A 45 0.18 -18.07 -5.64
N THR A 46 -0.68 -19.03 -6.03
CA THR A 46 -1.83 -19.42 -5.22
C THR A 46 -1.42 -19.72 -3.78
N ALA A 47 -2.32 -19.49 -2.84
CA ALA A 47 -2.07 -19.85 -1.44
C ALA A 47 -1.68 -21.32 -1.29
N GLU A 48 -2.33 -22.19 -2.06
CA GLU A 48 -2.06 -23.62 -2.09
C GLU A 48 -0.64 -23.94 -2.56
N ASN A 49 -0.19 -23.36 -3.68
CA ASN A 49 1.16 -23.61 -4.18
C ASN A 49 2.26 -23.01 -3.29
N ARG A 50 2.03 -21.82 -2.72
CA ARG A 50 2.97 -21.25 -1.74
C ARG A 50 3.13 -22.12 -0.52
N LEU A 51 2.04 -22.71 -0.03
CA LEU A 51 2.05 -23.64 1.10
C LEU A 51 2.81 -24.93 0.76
N SER A 52 2.48 -25.57 -0.36
CA SER A 52 3.07 -26.86 -0.76
C SER A 52 4.56 -26.75 -1.12
N THR A 53 4.99 -25.60 -1.64
CA THR A 53 6.40 -25.33 -1.99
C THR A 53 7.19 -24.68 -0.85
N ASN A 54 6.57 -24.50 0.33
CA ASN A 54 7.16 -23.83 1.48
C ASN A 54 7.78 -22.45 1.15
N GLY A 55 7.10 -21.68 0.30
CA GLY A 55 7.53 -20.35 -0.14
C GLY A 55 8.52 -20.32 -1.32
N GLU A 56 8.94 -21.45 -1.88
CA GLU A 56 9.84 -21.48 -3.05
C GLU A 56 9.19 -20.82 -4.27
N ALA A 57 7.86 -20.93 -4.44
CA ALA A 57 7.13 -20.21 -5.49
C ALA A 57 7.38 -18.68 -5.46
N VAL A 58 7.49 -18.08 -4.27
CA VAL A 58 7.76 -16.65 -4.11
C VAL A 58 9.21 -16.32 -4.52
N ARG A 59 10.16 -17.20 -4.17
CA ARG A 59 11.58 -17.04 -4.54
C ARG A 59 11.77 -17.18 -6.05
N ALA A 60 11.09 -18.15 -6.67
CA ALA A 60 11.04 -18.33 -8.11
C ALA A 60 10.46 -17.11 -8.83
N ALA A 61 9.37 -16.51 -8.30
CA ALA A 61 8.80 -15.26 -8.84
C ALA A 61 9.80 -14.11 -8.83
N ILE A 62 10.52 -13.90 -7.72
CA ILE A 62 11.55 -12.87 -7.62
C ILE A 62 12.68 -13.13 -8.63
N ALA A 63 13.14 -14.39 -8.74
CA ALA A 63 14.19 -14.76 -9.67
C ALA A 63 13.78 -14.52 -11.13
N ALA A 64 12.58 -14.97 -11.53
CA ALA A 64 12.07 -14.79 -12.88
C ALA A 64 11.90 -13.30 -13.23
N LEU A 65 11.37 -12.49 -12.32
CA LEU A 65 11.27 -11.04 -12.52
C LEU A 65 12.65 -10.40 -12.74
N LYS A 66 13.65 -10.76 -11.93
CA LYS A 66 15.02 -10.25 -12.11
C LYS A 66 15.66 -10.71 -13.41
N THR A 67 15.38 -11.94 -13.85
CA THR A 67 15.94 -12.50 -15.09
C THR A 67 15.28 -11.93 -16.35
N HIS A 68 13.97 -11.68 -16.32
CA HIS A 68 13.20 -11.30 -17.51
C HIS A 68 12.78 -9.82 -17.53
N GLY A 69 12.86 -9.13 -16.40
CA GLY A 69 12.77 -7.68 -16.28
C GLY A 69 11.37 -7.07 -16.40
N VAL A 70 10.36 -7.78 -16.91
CA VAL A 70 8.97 -7.31 -16.97
C VAL A 70 8.00 -8.42 -16.56
N GLY A 71 7.08 -8.10 -15.66
CA GLY A 71 6.02 -9.03 -15.28
C GLY A 71 4.68 -8.38 -14.94
N VAL A 72 3.62 -9.18 -15.04
CA VAL A 72 2.28 -8.84 -14.57
C VAL A 72 1.93 -9.77 -13.41
N LYS A 73 1.36 -9.19 -12.36
CA LYS A 73 0.96 -9.92 -11.16
C LYS A 73 -0.52 -9.78 -10.89
N ASN A 74 -1.16 -10.92 -10.64
CA ASN A 74 -2.53 -11.00 -10.18
C ASN A 74 -2.68 -10.88 -8.65
N ALA A 75 -3.90 -10.69 -8.17
CA ALA A 75 -4.21 -10.70 -6.74
C ALA A 75 -4.04 -12.12 -6.17
N GLY A 76 -3.30 -12.23 -5.06
CA GLY A 76 -3.11 -13.50 -4.34
C GLY A 76 -3.73 -13.44 -2.95
N MET A 77 -4.29 -14.56 -2.51
CA MET A 77 -5.01 -14.68 -1.24
C MET A 77 -4.04 -14.52 -0.06
N THR A 78 -4.42 -13.71 0.93
CA THR A 78 -3.78 -13.77 2.25
C THR A 78 -4.56 -14.74 3.10
N VAL A 79 -3.93 -15.86 3.46
CA VAL A 79 -4.61 -16.97 4.14
C VAL A 79 -4.95 -16.55 5.57
N ASN A 80 -6.25 -16.51 5.90
CA ASN A 80 -6.69 -16.31 7.27
C ASN A 80 -6.54 -17.62 8.09
N ARG A 81 -6.79 -17.59 9.40
CA ARG A 81 -6.57 -18.79 10.25
C ARG A 81 -7.44 -19.97 9.80
N GLN A 82 -8.72 -19.73 9.52
CA GLN A 82 -9.64 -20.78 9.07
C GLN A 82 -9.17 -21.39 7.74
N GLN A 83 -8.84 -20.57 6.76
CA GLN A 83 -8.35 -21.03 5.45
C GLN A 83 -7.02 -21.78 5.58
N LEU A 84 -6.16 -21.37 6.52
CA LEU A 84 -4.90 -22.08 6.79
C LEU A 84 -5.19 -23.47 7.37
N ASP A 85 -6.10 -23.57 8.33
CA ASP A 85 -6.50 -24.84 8.93
C ASP A 85 -7.13 -25.77 7.86
N GLU A 86 -7.96 -25.24 6.96
CA GLU A 86 -8.53 -25.97 5.81
C GLU A 86 -7.44 -26.47 4.84
N LEU A 87 -6.46 -25.63 4.50
CA LEU A 87 -5.33 -26.02 3.65
C LEU A 87 -4.44 -27.07 4.33
N LEU A 88 -4.14 -26.92 5.62
CA LEU A 88 -3.36 -27.91 6.38
C LEU A 88 -4.09 -29.25 6.49
N ALA A 89 -5.43 -29.24 6.60
CA ALA A 89 -6.23 -30.45 6.57
C ALA A 89 -6.17 -31.16 5.20
N LYS A 90 -6.13 -30.40 4.10
CA LYS A 90 -5.94 -30.92 2.73
C LYS A 90 -4.54 -31.50 2.53
N TYR A 91 -3.54 -30.98 3.23
CA TYR A 91 -2.13 -31.34 3.12
C TYR A 91 -1.54 -31.85 4.44
N PRO A 92 -1.90 -33.06 4.92
CA PRO A 92 -1.53 -33.55 6.27
C PRO A 92 -0.02 -33.79 6.45
N ALA A 93 0.75 -33.84 5.36
CA ALA A 93 2.21 -33.93 5.40
C ALA A 93 2.88 -32.59 5.76
N ILE A 94 2.18 -31.46 5.58
CA ILE A 94 2.68 -30.13 5.88
C ILE A 94 2.45 -29.84 7.36
N LYS A 95 3.51 -29.50 8.08
CA LYS A 95 3.44 -29.08 9.48
C LYS A 95 3.62 -27.58 9.57
N GLU A 96 2.66 -26.91 10.21
CA GLU A 96 2.67 -25.45 10.35
C GLU A 96 3.97 -24.91 10.96
N ALA A 97 4.52 -25.60 11.97
CA ALA A 97 5.75 -25.21 12.66
C ALA A 97 7.02 -25.22 11.77
N GLU A 98 6.97 -25.91 10.63
CA GLU A 98 8.09 -26.04 9.68
C GLU A 98 7.95 -25.08 8.48
N LEU A 99 6.85 -24.30 8.42
CA LEU A 99 6.58 -23.39 7.31
C LEU A 99 7.41 -22.11 7.40
N ASP A 100 8.03 -21.73 6.27
CA ASP A 100 8.56 -20.41 6.06
C ASP A 100 7.41 -19.39 6.08
N LYS A 101 7.67 -18.19 6.59
CA LYS A 101 6.71 -17.08 6.57
C LYS A 101 6.27 -16.73 5.14
N LEU A 102 7.09 -17.01 4.13
CA LEU A 102 6.75 -16.84 2.71
C LEU A 102 5.65 -17.79 2.22
N ALA A 103 5.43 -18.91 2.91
CA ALA A 103 4.38 -19.87 2.58
C ALA A 103 2.99 -19.38 3.02
N THR A 104 2.92 -18.68 4.14
CA THR A 104 1.64 -18.31 4.80
C THR A 104 1.27 -16.84 4.66
N LYS A 105 2.25 -15.94 4.56
CA LYS A 105 2.00 -14.49 4.42
C LYS A 105 1.81 -14.08 2.96
N SER A 106 1.16 -12.92 2.75
CA SER A 106 1.00 -12.32 1.42
C SER A 106 2.34 -12.22 0.67
N PRO A 107 2.43 -12.64 -0.60
CA PRO A 107 3.67 -12.62 -1.36
C PRO A 107 4.04 -11.20 -1.82
N ASN A 108 3.12 -10.24 -1.76
CA ASN A 108 3.30 -8.88 -2.27
C ASN A 108 4.52 -8.18 -1.66
N GLY A 109 4.61 -8.16 -0.33
CA GLY A 109 5.72 -7.50 0.37
C GLY A 109 7.06 -8.17 0.06
N ALA A 110 7.09 -9.49 -0.02
CA ALA A 110 8.29 -10.27 -0.32
C ALA A 110 8.78 -10.03 -1.75
N ILE A 111 7.89 -10.04 -2.74
CA ILE A 111 8.24 -9.81 -4.15
C ILE A 111 8.78 -8.39 -4.34
N ARG A 112 8.05 -7.38 -3.86
CA ARG A 112 8.44 -5.97 -4.00
C ARG A 112 9.79 -5.68 -3.34
N LYS A 113 10.02 -6.23 -2.14
CA LYS A 113 11.33 -6.17 -1.47
C LYS A 113 12.40 -6.94 -2.23
N GLY A 114 12.05 -8.12 -2.76
CA GLY A 114 12.95 -9.01 -3.46
C GLY A 114 13.51 -8.41 -4.74
N ILE A 115 12.67 -7.71 -5.53
CA ILE A 115 13.11 -6.96 -6.72
C ILE A 115 13.70 -5.59 -6.37
N GLY A 116 13.39 -5.06 -5.18
CA GLY A 116 13.92 -3.76 -4.71
C GLY A 116 13.25 -2.57 -5.38
N GLY A 117 11.95 -2.68 -5.66
CA GLY A 117 11.20 -1.66 -6.39
C GLY A 117 10.39 -0.72 -5.51
N ASN A 118 10.15 0.48 -6.02
CA ASN A 118 9.22 1.46 -5.45
C ASN A 118 7.88 1.41 -6.18
N ILE A 119 6.81 1.75 -5.47
CA ILE A 119 5.45 1.64 -6.00
C ILE A 119 4.98 3.01 -6.49
N THR A 120 4.43 3.07 -7.69
CA THR A 120 3.71 4.23 -8.21
C THR A 120 2.26 3.83 -8.47
N ARG A 121 1.32 4.59 -7.92
CA ARG A 121 -0.13 4.42 -8.15
C ARG A 121 -0.71 5.67 -8.78
N GLU A 122 -1.47 5.47 -9.86
CA GLU A 122 -2.16 6.54 -10.58
C GLU A 122 -3.53 6.06 -11.06
N ASP A 123 -4.51 6.96 -11.06
CA ASP A 123 -5.85 6.66 -11.58
C ASP A 123 -5.81 6.38 -13.11
N ILE A 124 -6.61 5.42 -13.57
CA ILE A 124 -6.94 5.27 -14.99
C ILE A 124 -7.83 6.44 -15.40
N GLN A 125 -7.47 7.09 -16.51
CA GLN A 125 -8.07 8.35 -16.97
C GLN A 125 -9.41 8.13 -17.70
N PHE A 126 -10.39 7.52 -17.02
CA PHE A 126 -11.73 7.36 -17.58
C PHE A 126 -12.41 8.72 -17.83
N ARG A 127 -13.08 8.87 -18.98
CA ARG A 127 -13.58 10.17 -19.48
C ARG A 127 -14.89 10.62 -18.84
N ASN A 128 -15.75 9.68 -18.51
CA ASN A 128 -17.12 9.93 -18.10
C ASN A 128 -17.41 9.49 -16.66
N LEU A 129 -16.42 9.08 -15.86
CA LEU A 129 -16.66 8.76 -14.46
C LEU A 129 -16.82 10.05 -13.64
N GLN A 130 -17.86 10.07 -12.81
CA GLN A 130 -18.16 11.10 -11.83
C GLN A 130 -17.97 10.53 -10.42
N ILE A 131 -17.06 11.14 -9.67
CA ILE A 131 -16.85 10.82 -8.26
C ILE A 131 -17.76 11.74 -7.45
N ASN A 132 -18.68 11.17 -6.69
CA ASN A 132 -19.55 11.90 -5.77
C ASN A 132 -18.94 11.84 -4.36
N PRO A 133 -18.25 12.90 -3.89
CA PRO A 133 -17.69 12.88 -2.56
C PRO A 133 -18.79 12.92 -1.49
N PRO A 134 -18.57 12.32 -0.31
CA PRO A 134 -19.47 12.44 0.82
C PRO A 134 -19.56 13.90 1.31
N ASP A 135 -20.73 14.29 1.82
CA ASP A 135 -20.91 15.61 2.42
C ASP A 135 -20.19 15.69 3.77
N TRP A 136 -19.16 16.50 3.85
CA TRP A 136 -18.29 16.62 5.02
C TRP A 136 -18.57 17.84 5.88
N ILE A 137 -19.24 18.87 5.35
CA ILE A 137 -19.34 20.16 6.04
C ILE A 137 -20.19 19.99 7.30
N GLY A 138 -19.60 20.28 8.46
CA GLY A 138 -20.27 20.13 9.76
C GLY A 138 -20.44 18.69 10.25
N ARG A 139 -19.90 17.68 9.56
CA ARG A 139 -20.00 16.26 9.95
C ARG A 139 -19.44 16.00 11.36
N ASP A 140 -20.10 15.16 12.14
CA ASP A 140 -19.80 14.94 13.57
C ASP A 140 -18.75 13.83 13.79
N ILE A 141 -17.60 13.99 13.12
CA ILE A 141 -16.44 13.11 13.29
C ILE A 141 -15.33 13.86 14.01
N GLU A 142 -14.69 13.19 14.95
CA GLU A 142 -13.46 13.63 15.61
C GLU A 142 -12.39 12.55 15.55
N VAL A 143 -11.12 12.98 15.57
CA VAL A 143 -9.97 12.06 15.61
C VAL A 143 -9.24 12.23 16.94
N MET A 144 -8.98 11.12 17.61
CA MET A 144 -8.21 11.06 18.85
C MET A 144 -6.92 10.27 18.62
N THR A 145 -5.81 10.78 19.16
CA THR A 145 -4.48 10.18 19.02
C THR A 145 -3.69 10.36 20.32
N MET A 146 -2.64 9.58 20.53
CA MET A 146 -1.80 9.75 21.73
C MET A 146 -1.01 11.07 21.64
N GLU A 147 -0.77 11.70 22.79
CA GLU A 147 0.03 12.93 22.83
C GLU A 147 1.53 12.66 22.92
N GLY A 148 1.89 11.63 23.70
CA GLY A 148 3.22 11.14 24.04
C GLY A 148 3.64 9.87 23.28
N GLY A 149 4.84 9.37 23.59
CA GLY A 149 5.38 8.13 23.01
C GLY A 149 5.61 8.19 21.49
N GLY A 150 5.70 7.02 20.87
CA GLY A 150 5.58 6.89 19.42
C GLY A 150 6.81 7.32 18.64
N ILE A 151 6.62 7.38 17.32
CA ILE A 151 7.61 7.89 16.37
C ILE A 151 7.92 9.38 16.64
N LYS A 152 6.94 10.17 17.10
CA LYS A 152 7.13 11.60 17.40
C LYS A 152 8.16 11.87 18.50
N HIS A 153 8.31 10.98 19.49
CA HIS A 153 9.30 11.09 20.58
C HIS A 153 10.36 9.99 20.52
N SER A 154 10.58 9.48 19.32
CA SER A 154 11.66 8.54 19.06
C SER A 154 13.03 9.22 19.18
N HIS A 155 14.04 8.41 19.45
CA HIS A 155 15.42 8.85 19.23
C HIS A 155 15.81 8.48 17.80
N ASN A 156 16.43 9.40 17.07
CA ASN A 156 16.84 9.17 15.69
C ASN A 156 18.12 9.94 15.36
N GLU A 157 18.98 9.34 14.54
CA GLU A 157 20.25 9.91 14.10
C GLU A 157 20.62 9.41 12.70
N LEU A 158 21.59 10.09 12.08
CA LEU A 158 22.30 9.58 10.91
C LEU A 158 23.53 8.75 11.30
N SER A 159 23.72 7.63 10.61
CA SER A 159 24.90 6.78 10.77
C SER A 159 26.17 7.52 10.33
N LYS A 160 27.14 7.70 11.25
CA LYS A 160 28.38 8.45 10.94
C LYS A 160 29.46 7.62 10.23
N ALA A 161 29.33 6.30 10.29
CA ALA A 161 30.22 5.33 9.66
C ALA A 161 29.41 4.14 9.13
N THR A 162 30.00 3.39 8.19
CA THR A 162 29.46 2.10 7.74
C THR A 162 29.85 1.04 8.75
N GLY A 163 28.88 0.28 9.23
CA GLY A 163 29.09 -0.70 10.29
C GLY A 163 27.84 -1.50 10.62
N VAL A 164 27.70 -1.84 11.90
CA VAL A 164 26.57 -2.64 12.41
C VAL A 164 25.80 -1.82 13.44
N LEU A 165 24.48 -1.75 13.24
CA LEU A 165 23.51 -1.30 14.23
C LEU A 165 23.01 -2.52 15.00
N LYS A 166 23.04 -2.44 16.33
CA LYS A 166 22.52 -3.47 17.24
C LYS A 166 21.50 -2.87 18.19
N LEU A 167 20.43 -3.61 18.43
CA LEU A 167 19.50 -3.36 19.54
C LEU A 167 19.81 -4.37 20.65
N ILE A 168 20.23 -3.87 21.80
CA ILE A 168 20.59 -4.69 22.96
C ILE A 168 19.56 -4.44 24.07
N PHE A 169 19.10 -5.50 24.70
CA PHE A 169 18.25 -5.45 25.89
C PHE A 169 19.04 -5.87 27.12
N VAL A 170 18.88 -5.14 28.22
CA VAL A 170 19.45 -5.48 29.53
C VAL A 170 18.29 -5.57 30.52
N GLY A 171 17.90 -6.80 30.84
CA GLY A 171 16.80 -7.13 31.73
C GLY A 171 17.22 -7.33 33.18
N ALA A 172 16.35 -7.96 33.97
CA ALA A 172 16.58 -8.19 35.39
C ALA A 172 17.71 -9.19 35.67
N SER A 173 17.99 -10.10 34.73
CA SER A 173 19.13 -11.02 34.79
C SER A 173 20.49 -10.32 34.76
N GLY A 174 20.55 -9.09 34.22
CA GLY A 174 21.75 -8.28 34.07
C GLY A 174 22.59 -8.58 32.83
N ASP A 175 22.44 -9.76 32.21
CA ASP A 175 23.17 -10.14 31.00
C ASP A 175 22.57 -9.47 29.75
N PRO A 176 23.36 -8.71 28.97
CA PRO A 176 22.86 -8.08 27.75
C PRO A 176 22.52 -9.10 26.64
N VAL A 177 21.33 -8.98 26.06
CA VAL A 177 20.84 -9.80 24.95
C VAL A 177 20.76 -8.97 23.67
N GLU A 178 21.34 -9.47 22.57
CA GLU A 178 21.20 -8.86 21.23
C GLU A 178 19.84 -9.24 20.64
N LEU A 179 18.88 -8.30 20.67
CA LEU A 179 17.53 -8.50 20.10
C LEU A 179 17.52 -8.41 18.58
N HIS A 180 18.34 -7.51 18.03
CA HIS A 180 18.39 -7.28 16.59
C HIS A 180 19.76 -6.78 16.15
N ARG A 181 20.13 -7.16 14.92
CA ARG A 181 21.34 -6.68 14.24
C ARG A 181 21.05 -6.36 12.79
N ARG A 182 21.62 -5.27 12.30
CA ARG A 182 21.59 -4.93 10.87
C ARG A 182 22.85 -4.18 10.45
N THR A 183 23.31 -4.44 9.24
CA THR A 183 24.31 -3.60 8.59
C THR A 183 23.70 -2.24 8.24
N ILE A 184 24.46 -1.18 8.42
CA ILE A 184 24.09 0.20 8.06
C ILE A 184 25.27 0.86 7.35
N ASN A 185 24.97 1.71 6.37
CA ASN A 185 25.94 2.52 5.67
C ASN A 185 26.08 3.89 6.31
N LYS A 186 27.23 4.53 6.12
CA LYS A 186 27.38 5.95 6.47
C LYS A 186 26.31 6.79 5.76
N GLY A 187 25.59 7.61 6.53
CA GLY A 187 24.50 8.46 6.06
C GLY A 187 23.12 7.82 6.20
N ASP A 188 23.02 6.51 6.49
CA ASP A 188 21.73 5.85 6.69
C ASP A 188 21.03 6.41 7.94
N PRO A 189 19.76 6.86 7.82
CA PRO A 189 18.97 7.25 8.98
C PRO A 189 18.52 6.03 9.78
N TRP A 190 18.54 6.12 11.10
CA TRP A 190 17.93 5.12 11.99
C TRP A 190 17.13 5.77 13.10
N LEU A 191 16.17 5.02 13.65
CA LEU A 191 15.24 5.53 14.65
C LEU A 191 14.78 4.41 15.59
N LEU A 192 14.72 4.69 16.89
CA LEU A 192 14.11 3.85 17.93
C LEU A 192 12.89 4.54 18.54
N ALA A 193 11.72 3.93 18.38
CA ALA A 193 10.47 4.34 18.99
C ALA A 193 9.94 3.27 19.96
N THR A 194 9.29 3.73 21.04
CA THR A 194 8.59 2.90 22.02
C THR A 194 7.30 3.61 22.44
N ASN A 195 6.31 2.85 22.91
CA ASN A 195 5.22 3.40 23.74
C ASN A 195 5.27 2.74 25.10
N ASP A 196 4.94 3.51 26.14
CA ASP A 196 4.67 2.93 27.46
C ASP A 196 3.29 2.27 27.42
N ILE A 197 3.22 1.00 27.80
CA ILE A 197 1.97 0.24 27.72
C ILE A 197 0.88 0.77 28.67
N ASP A 198 1.27 1.41 29.78
CA ASP A 198 0.34 2.05 30.70
C ASP A 198 -0.27 3.31 30.05
N ASP A 199 0.52 4.07 29.29
CA ASP A 199 0.02 5.24 28.54
C ASP A 199 -0.95 4.82 27.44
N VAL A 200 -0.68 3.70 26.75
CA VAL A 200 -1.60 3.11 25.75
C VAL A 200 -2.91 2.71 26.41
N THR A 201 -2.84 2.05 27.57
CA THR A 201 -4.01 1.61 28.35
C THR A 201 -4.81 2.82 28.85
N ALA A 202 -4.14 3.83 29.40
CA ALA A 202 -4.78 5.07 29.85
C ALA A 202 -5.45 5.82 28.70
N TRP A 203 -4.81 5.86 27.53
CA TRP A 203 -5.40 6.42 26.31
C TRP A 203 -6.64 5.64 25.88
N ALA A 204 -6.64 4.31 25.94
CA ALA A 204 -7.79 3.47 25.61
C ALA A 204 -9.00 3.81 26.51
N HIS A 205 -8.80 3.90 27.83
CA HIS A 205 -9.88 4.33 28.74
C HIS A 205 -10.37 5.75 28.42
N ALA A 206 -9.49 6.68 28.07
CA ALA A 206 -9.90 8.03 27.69
C ALA A 206 -10.70 8.04 26.37
N PHE A 207 -10.28 7.24 25.39
CA PHE A 207 -10.94 7.10 24.10
C PHE A 207 -12.36 6.53 24.24
N PHE A 208 -12.54 5.41 24.95
CA PHE A 208 -13.85 4.80 25.11
C PHE A 208 -14.78 5.59 26.03
N ARG A 209 -14.27 6.23 27.09
CA ARG A 209 -15.08 7.16 27.89
C ARG A 209 -15.58 8.32 27.07
N ARG A 210 -14.70 8.95 26.28
CA ARG A 210 -15.08 10.05 25.41
C ARG A 210 -16.14 9.63 24.38
N ALA A 211 -15.99 8.46 23.76
CA ALA A 211 -16.98 7.92 22.84
C ALA A 211 -18.35 7.75 23.50
N LEU A 212 -18.41 7.20 24.72
CA LEU A 212 -19.66 7.08 25.49
C LEU A 212 -20.24 8.45 25.88
N ASP A 213 -19.43 9.32 26.46
CA ASP A 213 -19.84 10.64 26.96
C ASP A 213 -20.34 11.54 25.82
N GLU A 214 -19.71 11.43 24.65
CA GLU A 214 -20.10 12.15 23.43
C GLU A 214 -21.10 11.36 22.59
N GLY A 215 -21.56 10.18 22.99
CA GLY A 215 -22.52 9.37 22.23
C GLY A 215 -22.08 9.09 20.79
N ARG A 216 -20.83 8.69 20.57
CA ARG A 216 -20.27 8.41 19.24
C ARG A 216 -19.81 6.95 19.13
N ASP A 217 -20.05 6.34 17.97
CA ASP A 217 -19.41 5.07 17.64
C ASP A 217 -17.89 5.21 17.63
N ALA A 218 -17.19 4.19 18.12
CA ALA A 218 -15.74 4.18 18.24
C ALA A 218 -15.10 3.38 17.10
N TYR A 219 -14.18 3.99 16.37
CA TYR A 219 -13.44 3.34 15.29
C TYR A 219 -11.95 3.36 15.62
N LEU A 220 -11.32 2.20 15.83
CA LEU A 220 -9.87 2.08 16.06
C LEU A 220 -9.14 1.71 14.76
N GLY A 221 -8.12 2.48 14.39
CA GLY A 221 -7.29 2.24 13.21
C GLY A 221 -5.80 2.06 13.54
N LEU A 222 -5.25 0.90 13.16
CA LEU A 222 -3.85 0.49 13.37
C LEU A 222 -3.34 -0.35 12.17
N LYS A 223 -2.03 -0.62 12.07
CA LYS A 223 -1.43 -1.48 11.03
C LYS A 223 -0.75 -2.73 11.60
N ASP A 224 -1.46 -3.45 12.46
CA ASP A 224 -0.99 -4.64 13.21
C ASP A 224 -0.65 -5.86 12.36
N THR A 225 -1.25 -6.02 11.18
CA THR A 225 -0.92 -7.13 10.27
C THR A 225 0.51 -7.05 9.73
N VAL A 226 1.05 -5.84 9.63
CA VAL A 226 2.40 -5.57 9.12
C VAL A 226 3.39 -5.33 10.26
N ILE A 227 3.00 -4.56 11.28
CA ILE A 227 3.85 -4.13 12.38
C ILE A 227 3.36 -4.74 13.70
N ALA A 228 3.18 -6.06 13.72
CA ALA A 228 2.52 -6.80 14.80
C ALA A 228 3.17 -6.58 16.18
N GLY A 229 4.50 -6.48 16.25
CA GLY A 229 5.23 -6.24 17.48
C GLY A 229 5.14 -4.81 18.02
N TYR A 230 4.48 -3.90 17.28
CA TYR A 230 4.26 -2.51 17.70
C TYR A 230 2.77 -2.17 17.73
N ASP A 231 2.15 -2.08 16.55
CA ASP A 231 0.73 -1.75 16.40
C ASP A 231 -0.16 -2.90 16.92
N GLY A 232 0.26 -4.15 16.74
CA GLY A 232 -0.50 -5.32 17.24
C GLY A 232 -0.51 -5.41 18.77
N VAL A 233 0.58 -5.01 19.42
CA VAL A 233 0.67 -4.93 20.87
C VAL A 233 -0.25 -3.83 21.40
N MET A 234 -0.21 -2.64 20.79
CA MET A 234 -1.13 -1.55 21.16
C MET A 234 -2.59 -1.94 20.95
N ARG A 235 -2.92 -2.53 19.80
CA ARG A 235 -4.27 -3.04 19.50
C ARG A 235 -4.73 -4.00 20.59
N SER A 236 -3.91 -4.99 20.92
CA SER A 236 -4.26 -6.02 21.92
C SER A 236 -4.56 -5.40 23.28
N ALA A 237 -3.77 -4.42 23.71
CA ALA A 237 -4.02 -3.71 24.96
C ALA A 237 -5.32 -2.88 24.93
N ILE A 238 -5.58 -2.17 23.82
CA ILE A 238 -6.79 -1.36 23.65
C ILE A 238 -8.05 -2.24 23.60
N GLU A 239 -8.01 -3.36 22.87
CA GLU A 239 -9.12 -4.31 22.77
C GLU A 239 -9.37 -5.02 24.11
N ALA A 240 -8.32 -5.33 24.87
CA ALA A 240 -8.47 -5.88 26.23
C ALA A 240 -9.27 -4.91 27.14
N VAL A 241 -8.94 -3.62 27.10
CA VAL A 241 -9.69 -2.58 27.84
C VAL A 241 -11.14 -2.50 27.37
N TYR A 242 -11.40 -2.53 26.05
CA TYR A 242 -12.76 -2.50 25.53
C TYR A 242 -13.60 -3.68 26.04
N HIS A 243 -13.07 -4.90 25.91
CA HIS A 243 -13.79 -6.11 26.27
C HIS A 243 -14.00 -6.26 27.78
N ALA A 244 -13.02 -5.83 28.58
CA ALA A 244 -13.13 -5.89 30.04
C ALA A 244 -14.10 -4.84 30.61
N ASP A 245 -14.02 -3.58 30.14
CA ASP A 245 -14.59 -2.46 30.88
C ASP A 245 -15.68 -1.67 30.13
N TYR A 246 -15.78 -1.80 28.79
CA TYR A 246 -16.61 -0.91 27.98
C TYR A 246 -17.63 -1.60 27.08
N ARG A 247 -17.46 -2.89 26.75
CA ARG A 247 -18.36 -3.62 25.85
C ARG A 247 -19.83 -3.52 26.29
N GLU A 248 -20.12 -3.90 27.53
CA GLU A 248 -21.50 -3.86 28.06
C GLU A 248 -22.06 -2.42 28.09
N ARG A 249 -21.20 -1.43 28.37
CA ARG A 249 -21.59 -0.02 28.42
C ARG A 249 -21.92 0.53 27.03
N PHE A 250 -21.17 0.12 26.01
CA PHE A 250 -21.45 0.44 24.61
C PHE A 250 -22.78 -0.20 24.16
N GLU A 251 -22.98 -1.48 24.47
CA GLU A 251 -24.22 -2.20 24.16
C GLU A 251 -25.44 -1.53 24.83
N GLN A 252 -25.33 -1.13 26.11
CA GLN A 252 -26.37 -0.40 26.84
C GLN A 252 -26.65 1.00 26.26
N ALA A 253 -25.62 1.67 25.73
CA ALA A 253 -25.75 2.98 25.10
C ALA A 253 -26.21 2.90 23.63
N GLY A 254 -26.33 1.70 23.06
CA GLY A 254 -26.62 1.51 21.63
C GLY A 254 -25.50 2.01 20.71
N LEU A 255 -24.25 1.98 21.19
CA LEU A 255 -23.05 2.39 20.46
C LEU A 255 -22.23 1.17 20.06
N HIS A 256 -21.46 1.33 18.99
CA HIS A 256 -20.65 0.26 18.42
C HIS A 256 -19.16 0.58 18.44
N TYR A 257 -18.36 -0.48 18.55
CA TYR A 257 -16.91 -0.44 18.39
C TYR A 257 -16.51 -1.20 17.13
N TYR A 258 -15.70 -0.56 16.32
CA TYR A 258 -15.16 -1.11 15.09
C TYR A 258 -13.64 -1.02 15.12
N TYR A 259 -12.98 -2.12 14.75
CA TYR A 259 -11.56 -2.12 14.44
C TYR A 259 -11.38 -2.30 12.93
N GLU A 260 -10.51 -1.48 12.33
CA GLU A 260 -10.14 -1.56 10.92
C GLU A 260 -8.63 -1.32 10.76
N LEU A 261 -8.05 -1.79 9.66
CA LEU A 261 -6.70 -1.35 9.31
C LEU A 261 -6.72 0.14 8.98
N ILE A 262 -5.67 0.87 9.35
CA ILE A 262 -5.61 2.33 9.26
C ILE A 262 -5.76 2.88 7.83
N ASP A 263 -5.29 2.15 6.82
CA ASP A 263 -5.48 2.43 5.39
C ASP A 263 -6.95 2.32 4.97
N ALA A 264 -7.66 1.28 5.42
CA ALA A 264 -9.09 1.12 5.18
C ALA A 264 -9.90 2.21 5.89
N GLN A 265 -9.55 2.51 7.15
CA GLN A 265 -10.17 3.61 7.90
C GLN A 265 -9.93 4.97 7.21
N ALA A 266 -8.74 5.20 6.67
CA ALA A 266 -8.44 6.44 5.96
C ALA A 266 -9.17 6.53 4.60
N ALA A 267 -9.27 5.43 3.85
CA ALA A 267 -10.08 5.37 2.62
C ALA A 267 -11.57 5.65 2.89
N ARG A 268 -12.09 5.18 4.02
CA ARG A 268 -13.46 5.46 4.48
C ARG A 268 -13.72 6.96 4.64
N ILE A 269 -12.72 7.78 4.98
CA ILE A 269 -12.88 9.25 5.07
C ILE A 269 -13.43 9.82 3.76
N VAL A 270 -12.87 9.37 2.64
CA VAL A 270 -13.14 9.98 1.34
C VAL A 270 -14.24 9.26 0.56
N ALA A 271 -14.57 8.02 0.93
CA ALA A 271 -15.59 7.22 0.25
C ALA A 271 -16.95 7.22 0.98
N ASN A 272 -16.98 6.71 2.21
CA ASN A 272 -18.22 6.42 2.95
C ASN A 272 -18.06 6.63 4.46
N PRO A 273 -17.75 7.86 4.91
CA PRO A 273 -17.62 8.16 6.33
C PRO A 273 -18.97 7.99 7.05
N PRO A 274 -18.98 7.60 8.33
CA PRO A 274 -20.20 7.63 9.14
C PRO A 274 -20.67 9.07 9.37
N GLU A 275 -21.91 9.27 9.79
CA GLU A 275 -22.40 10.62 10.14
C GLU A 275 -21.80 11.13 11.46
N ARG A 276 -21.60 10.21 12.42
CA ARG A 276 -21.10 10.51 13.75
C ARG A 276 -20.13 9.43 14.23
N ALA A 277 -18.90 9.80 14.59
CA ALA A 277 -17.91 8.85 15.07
C ALA A 277 -16.74 9.50 15.83
N LEU A 278 -16.12 8.74 16.73
CA LEU A 278 -14.82 9.05 17.31
C LEU A 278 -13.78 8.06 16.76
N TRP A 279 -12.81 8.57 16.01
CA TRP A 279 -11.79 7.77 15.36
C TRP A 279 -10.50 7.78 16.18
N GLY A 280 -10.12 6.62 16.72
CA GLY A 280 -8.91 6.42 17.50
C GLY A 280 -7.76 5.96 16.62
N VAL A 281 -6.66 6.70 16.62
CA VAL A 281 -5.41 6.36 15.95
C VAL A 281 -4.27 6.62 16.92
N PRO A 282 -3.85 5.62 17.73
CA PRO A 282 -2.92 5.85 18.83
C PRO A 282 -1.54 6.30 18.34
N ASP A 283 -1.06 5.84 17.17
CA ASP A 283 0.17 6.38 16.58
C ASP A 283 0.03 7.89 16.31
N ASN A 284 0.82 8.67 17.02
CA ASN A 284 0.71 10.13 17.05
C ASN A 284 1.17 10.83 15.77
N THR A 285 1.91 10.14 14.90
CA THR A 285 2.37 10.69 13.62
C THR A 285 1.28 10.52 12.57
N THR A 286 0.66 9.34 12.50
CA THR A 286 -0.46 9.02 11.61
C THR A 286 -1.74 9.72 12.05
N GLY A 287 -2.10 9.60 13.34
CA GLY A 287 -3.30 10.20 13.91
C GLY A 287 -3.33 11.72 13.77
N ARG A 288 -2.18 12.41 13.86
CA ARG A 288 -2.13 13.87 13.66
C ARG A 288 -2.40 14.30 12.22
N LYS A 289 -2.04 13.48 11.23
CA LYS A 289 -2.35 13.74 9.82
C LYS A 289 -3.85 13.62 9.57
N LEU A 290 -4.47 12.55 10.05
CA LEU A 290 -5.92 12.34 9.93
C LEU A 290 -6.72 13.37 10.72
N TYR A 291 -6.30 13.73 11.94
CA TYR A 291 -6.92 14.81 12.72
C TYR A 291 -6.98 16.13 11.94
N LYS A 292 -5.87 16.53 11.32
CA LYS A 292 -5.82 17.76 10.54
C LYS A 292 -6.62 17.67 9.25
N LEU A 293 -6.65 16.50 8.60
CA LEU A 293 -7.47 16.27 7.42
C LEU A 293 -8.95 16.39 7.76
N VAL A 294 -9.44 15.67 8.77
CA VAL A 294 -10.85 15.72 9.22
C VAL A 294 -11.26 17.14 9.57
N GLY A 295 -10.41 17.90 10.28
CA GLY A 295 -10.68 19.31 10.57
C GLY A 295 -10.81 20.20 9.32
N GLU A 296 -10.03 19.93 8.27
CA GLU A 296 -10.12 20.62 6.98
C GLU A 296 -11.40 20.26 6.24
N LEU A 297 -11.73 18.96 6.18
CA LEU A 297 -12.92 18.43 5.51
C LEU A 297 -14.21 18.96 6.14
N LYS A 298 -14.29 19.00 7.48
CA LYS A 298 -15.44 19.56 8.20
C LYS A 298 -15.72 21.03 7.85
N ARG A 299 -14.70 21.75 7.40
CA ARG A 299 -14.78 23.18 7.06
C ARG A 299 -15.02 23.43 5.57
N PHE A 300 -14.41 22.63 4.69
CA PHE A 300 -14.34 22.93 3.26
C PHE A 300 -14.90 21.83 2.36
N GLY A 301 -15.23 20.66 2.92
CA GLY A 301 -15.61 19.49 2.14
C GLY A 301 -14.46 18.91 1.33
N ILE A 302 -14.79 18.00 0.41
CA ILE A 302 -13.88 17.48 -0.62
C ILE A 302 -14.22 18.19 -1.93
N PRO A 303 -13.29 18.93 -2.56
CA PRO A 303 -13.55 19.61 -3.82
C PRO A 303 -13.69 18.62 -4.99
N ASN A 304 -14.44 19.03 -6.01
CA ASN A 304 -14.47 18.31 -7.29
C ASN A 304 -13.09 18.27 -7.93
N ARG A 305 -12.77 17.14 -8.59
CA ARG A 305 -11.43 16.88 -9.11
C ARG A 305 -11.32 17.11 -10.62
N LYS A 306 -10.40 17.98 -11.05
CA LYS A 306 -9.98 18.19 -12.45
C LYS A 306 -8.79 17.31 -12.85
N HIS A 307 -7.93 16.98 -11.88
CA HIS A 307 -6.72 16.19 -12.09
C HIS A 307 -6.70 14.97 -11.18
N HIS A 308 -6.10 13.90 -11.69
CA HIS A 308 -5.91 12.65 -10.98
C HIS A 308 -4.77 12.75 -9.96
N VAL A 309 -4.82 11.90 -8.95
CA VAL A 309 -3.83 11.88 -7.86
C VAL A 309 -2.83 10.82 -8.25
N SER A 310 -1.57 11.18 -8.16
CA SER A 310 -0.47 10.28 -8.43
C SER A 310 0.37 10.18 -7.19
N LEU A 311 0.62 8.96 -6.77
CA LEU A 311 1.37 8.69 -5.56
C LEU A 311 2.61 7.88 -5.92
N SER A 312 3.75 8.26 -5.34
CA SER A 312 4.94 7.42 -5.33
C SER A 312 5.24 7.02 -3.89
N ARG A 313 5.38 5.73 -3.66
CA ARG A 313 5.61 5.14 -2.35
C ARG A 313 6.99 4.48 -2.33
N MET A 314 7.82 4.91 -1.39
CA MET A 314 9.13 4.31 -1.17
C MET A 314 8.95 2.95 -0.48
N SER A 315 9.24 1.86 -1.19
CA SER A 315 9.19 0.49 -0.62
C SER A 315 10.56 -0.20 -0.62
N ALA A 316 11.52 0.29 -1.40
CA ALA A 316 12.89 -0.21 -1.38
C ALA A 316 13.68 0.31 -0.17
N GLY A 317 14.82 -0.32 0.13
CA GLY A 317 15.84 0.29 0.99
C GLY A 317 15.63 0.25 2.51
N GLY A 318 14.67 -0.52 3.03
CA GLY A 318 14.40 -0.55 4.48
C GLY A 318 12.94 -0.32 4.81
N GLY A 319 12.18 0.29 3.88
CA GLY A 319 10.73 0.31 3.89
C GLY A 319 10.12 0.93 5.14
N ASP A 320 10.82 1.84 5.80
CA ASP A 320 10.37 2.53 7.01
C ASP A 320 9.80 1.57 8.08
N GLN A 321 8.56 1.78 8.52
CA GLN A 321 7.90 0.93 9.51
C GLN A 321 7.70 -0.52 9.00
N TYR A 322 7.56 -0.74 7.69
CA TYR A 322 7.28 -2.06 7.11
C TYR A 322 8.51 -2.97 7.06
N GLY A 323 9.71 -2.41 6.98
CA GLY A 323 10.96 -3.17 7.07
C GLY A 323 11.68 -3.01 8.40
N SER A 324 10.99 -2.41 9.39
CA SER A 324 11.48 -2.25 10.75
C SER A 324 11.57 -3.58 11.50
N PHE A 325 12.44 -3.61 12.51
CA PHE A 325 12.33 -4.59 13.58
C PHE A 325 11.30 -4.10 14.61
N ASN A 326 10.39 -4.98 15.02
CA ASN A 326 9.41 -4.68 16.07
C ASN A 326 9.10 -5.90 16.92
N MET A 327 8.90 -5.67 18.22
CA MET A 327 8.49 -6.69 19.20
C MET A 327 7.95 -6.03 20.48
N PRO A 328 7.06 -6.69 21.24
CA PRO A 328 6.83 -6.35 22.64
C PRO A 328 8.04 -6.72 23.50
N MET A 329 8.25 -5.98 24.59
CA MET A 329 9.24 -6.36 25.61
C MET A 329 8.72 -7.47 26.53
N GLU A 330 9.56 -8.44 26.86
CA GLU A 330 9.18 -9.61 27.68
C GLU A 330 9.19 -9.31 29.19
N GLU A 331 10.04 -8.37 29.61
CA GLU A 331 10.19 -7.91 30.99
C GLU A 331 10.67 -6.45 31.04
N ASP A 332 10.67 -5.87 32.24
CA ASP A 332 11.21 -4.53 32.49
C ASP A 332 12.74 -4.52 32.30
N GLY A 333 13.28 -3.44 31.72
CA GLY A 333 14.71 -3.35 31.50
C GLY A 333 15.16 -2.07 30.79
N ILE A 334 16.33 -2.14 30.17
CA ILE A 334 16.93 -1.06 29.39
C ILE A 334 17.19 -1.54 27.97
N LEU A 335 16.64 -0.82 27.00
CA LEU A 335 17.02 -0.94 25.59
C LEU A 335 18.16 0.01 25.27
N LYS A 336 19.15 -0.51 24.54
CA LYS A 336 20.33 0.21 24.09
C LYS A 336 20.46 0.06 22.58
N VAL A 337 20.74 1.16 21.90
CA VAL A 337 21.13 1.15 20.49
C VAL A 337 22.63 1.34 20.42
N ILE A 338 23.32 0.35 19.86
CA ILE A 338 24.76 0.41 19.61
C ILE A 338 24.96 0.58 18.11
N VAL A 339 25.71 1.60 17.71
CA VAL A 339 26.12 1.82 16.32
C VAL A 339 27.62 1.97 16.28
N ASP A 340 28.26 1.08 15.53
CA ASP A 340 29.72 1.06 15.37
C ASP A 340 30.48 0.94 16.71
N GLY A 341 29.96 0.10 17.61
CA GLY A 341 30.55 -0.15 18.93
C GLY A 341 30.20 0.88 20.01
N ASP A 342 29.67 2.04 19.63
CA ASP A 342 29.26 3.08 20.56
C ASP A 342 27.79 2.93 20.96
N GLU A 343 27.49 3.04 22.26
CA GLU A 343 26.11 3.24 22.73
C GLU A 343 25.63 4.64 22.32
N LYS A 344 24.72 4.70 21.34
CA LYS A 344 24.16 5.96 20.84
C LYS A 344 22.93 6.40 21.63
N HIS A 345 22.14 5.44 22.10
CA HIS A 345 20.94 5.71 22.86
C HIS A 345 20.64 4.61 23.86
N ALA A 346 20.10 4.96 25.02
CA ALA A 346 19.53 4.02 25.96
C ALA A 346 18.19 4.55 26.50
N ARG A 347 17.21 3.68 26.70
CA ARG A 347 15.95 4.01 27.36
C ARG A 347 15.44 2.86 28.21
N ARG A 348 14.77 3.19 29.31
CA ARG A 348 14.01 2.21 30.09
C ARG A 348 12.75 1.80 29.31
N VAL A 349 12.38 0.54 29.46
CA VAL A 349 11.16 -0.05 28.93
C VAL A 349 10.55 -0.97 29.97
N LYS A 350 9.23 -1.11 29.93
CA LYS A 350 8.46 -2.04 30.76
C LYS A 350 8.11 -3.29 29.96
N LYS A 351 7.75 -4.35 30.67
CA LYS A 351 7.08 -5.50 30.10
C LYS A 351 5.88 -5.07 29.24
N ASN A 352 5.77 -5.66 28.06
CA ASN A 352 4.78 -5.39 27.03
C ASN A 352 4.89 -4.03 26.33
N ASP A 353 5.89 -3.20 26.62
CA ASP A 353 6.12 -1.99 25.82
C ASP A 353 6.37 -2.39 24.36
N PRO A 354 5.60 -1.85 23.39
CA PRO A 354 5.88 -2.05 21.98
C PRO A 354 7.15 -1.30 21.57
N VAL A 355 8.03 -1.98 20.83
CA VAL A 355 9.30 -1.44 20.33
C VAL A 355 9.34 -1.45 18.82
N LEU A 356 9.90 -0.39 18.24
CA LEU A 356 10.09 -0.21 16.80
C LEU A 356 11.48 0.35 16.53
N LEU A 357 12.31 -0.40 15.80
CA LEU A 357 13.63 0.02 15.32
C LEU A 357 13.64 0.08 13.79
N MET A 358 13.77 1.30 13.26
CA MET A 358 13.72 1.60 11.83
C MET A 358 15.09 2.01 11.28
N SER A 359 15.33 1.74 10.00
CA SER A 359 16.26 2.53 9.17
C SER A 359 15.83 2.51 7.72
N ASN A 360 16.45 3.38 6.94
CA ASN A 360 16.54 3.22 5.49
C ASN A 360 17.99 3.30 5.03
N ASP A 361 18.23 2.80 3.83
CA ASP A 361 19.44 2.95 3.05
C ASP A 361 19.38 4.28 2.28
N LEU A 362 20.40 5.11 2.45
CA LEU A 362 20.50 6.42 1.81
C LEU A 362 20.49 6.32 0.28
N GLN A 363 21.12 5.28 -0.29
CA GLN A 363 21.17 5.11 -1.73
C GLN A 363 19.76 4.81 -2.27
N ALA A 364 18.97 3.99 -1.60
CA ALA A 364 17.60 3.70 -1.96
C ALA A 364 16.69 4.95 -1.86
N ILE A 365 16.89 5.81 -0.85
CA ILE A 365 16.21 7.11 -0.77
C ILE A 365 16.53 7.95 -2.01
N THR A 366 17.82 8.03 -2.37
CA THR A 366 18.31 8.79 -3.52
C THR A 366 17.75 8.25 -4.84
N ASP A 367 17.71 6.92 -4.99
CA ASP A 367 17.16 6.25 -6.17
C ASP A 367 15.65 6.51 -6.31
N TRP A 368 14.91 6.44 -5.20
CA TRP A 368 13.47 6.74 -5.17
C TRP A 368 13.18 8.19 -5.55
N VAL A 369 13.91 9.16 -4.99
CA VAL A 369 13.79 10.58 -5.36
C VAL A 369 14.10 10.79 -6.84
N SER A 370 15.11 10.11 -7.37
CA SER A 370 15.47 10.18 -8.80
C SER A 370 14.34 9.67 -9.69
N GLN A 371 13.72 8.54 -9.32
CA GLN A 371 12.53 8.01 -9.98
C GLN A 371 11.35 9.00 -9.94
N VAL A 372 11.04 9.55 -8.77
CA VAL A 372 9.97 10.55 -8.58
C VAL A 372 10.16 11.74 -9.51
N PHE A 373 11.38 12.30 -9.57
CA PHE A 373 11.66 13.46 -10.42
C PHE A 373 11.59 13.13 -11.90
N ARG A 374 12.11 11.98 -12.30
CA ARG A 374 12.03 11.52 -13.69
C ARG A 374 10.57 11.34 -14.12
N ASP A 375 9.75 10.69 -13.30
CA ASP A 375 8.35 10.42 -13.60
C ASP A 375 7.54 11.73 -13.65
N ALA A 376 7.80 12.65 -12.72
CA ALA A 376 7.18 13.96 -12.71
C ALA A 376 7.57 14.81 -13.92
N SER A 377 8.85 14.86 -14.30
CA SER A 377 9.30 15.59 -15.49
C SER A 377 8.69 15.03 -16.78
N ARG A 378 8.64 13.69 -16.93
CA ARG A 378 8.03 13.04 -18.10
C ARG A 378 6.54 13.34 -18.25
N LYS A 379 5.83 13.43 -17.12
CA LYS A 379 4.36 13.62 -17.09
C LYS A 379 3.93 15.07 -16.84
N GLY A 380 4.87 16.01 -16.79
CA GLY A 380 4.60 17.43 -16.50
C GLY A 380 3.92 17.66 -15.15
N LYS A 381 4.31 16.92 -14.11
CA LYS A 381 3.73 16.98 -12.76
C LYS A 381 4.56 17.84 -11.80
N GLU A 382 3.88 18.57 -10.93
CA GLU A 382 4.49 19.15 -9.73
C GLU A 382 4.74 18.04 -8.69
N VAL A 383 5.73 18.21 -7.81
CA VAL A 383 6.07 17.23 -6.76
C VAL A 383 5.88 17.82 -5.37
N TYR A 384 5.14 17.13 -4.50
CA TYR A 384 4.91 17.58 -3.13
C TYR A 384 5.38 16.53 -2.13
N PHE A 385 6.51 16.77 -1.46
CA PHE A 385 7.04 15.87 -0.41
C PHE A 385 6.50 16.25 0.97
N GLY A 386 6.06 15.24 1.74
CA GLY A 386 5.64 15.37 3.13
C GLY A 386 6.74 14.90 4.08
N LEU A 387 7.55 15.82 4.63
CA LEU A 387 8.68 15.51 5.50
C LEU A 387 8.66 16.42 6.74
N LYS A 388 8.95 15.87 7.92
CA LYS A 388 9.00 16.57 9.21
C LYS A 388 10.45 16.90 9.60
N ARG A 389 11.11 17.69 8.74
CA ARG A 389 12.54 17.98 8.84
C ARG A 389 12.98 18.81 10.06
N GLU A 390 12.09 19.59 10.66
CA GLU A 390 12.48 20.54 11.71
C GLU A 390 12.88 19.84 13.03
N TYR A 391 12.54 18.55 13.21
CA TYR A 391 12.69 17.83 14.48
C TYR A 391 13.12 16.36 14.32
N MET A 392 13.38 15.88 13.10
CA MET A 392 13.68 14.47 12.82
C MET A 392 14.85 14.39 11.84
N GLU A 393 16.04 14.02 12.31
CA GLU A 393 17.19 13.72 11.45
C GLU A 393 16.86 12.62 10.43
N TYR A 394 15.99 11.68 10.83
CA TYR A 394 15.46 10.64 9.95
C TYR A 394 14.79 11.21 8.69
N ASP A 395 14.05 12.32 8.80
CA ASP A 395 13.39 12.96 7.65
C ASP A 395 14.30 13.96 6.95
N GLU A 396 15.28 14.53 7.64
CA GLU A 396 16.20 15.52 7.05
C GLU A 396 17.09 14.90 5.95
N VAL A 397 17.46 13.62 6.08
CA VAL A 397 18.23 12.94 5.03
C VAL A 397 17.49 12.88 3.69
N PHE A 398 16.15 12.78 3.71
CA PHE A 398 15.34 12.83 2.49
C PHE A 398 15.42 14.21 1.85
N SER A 399 15.43 15.29 2.65
CA SER A 399 15.59 16.66 2.16
C SER A 399 16.95 16.87 1.48
N THR A 400 18.01 16.28 2.06
CA THR A 400 19.36 16.27 1.46
C THR A 400 19.35 15.52 0.13
N ALA A 401 18.82 14.29 0.09
CA ALA A 401 18.72 13.50 -1.14
C ALA A 401 17.92 14.21 -2.25
N ILE A 402 16.81 14.85 -1.91
CA ILE A 402 16.00 15.69 -2.83
C ILE A 402 16.86 16.80 -3.45
N THR A 403 17.65 17.49 -2.63
CA THR A 403 18.51 18.58 -3.08
C THR A 403 19.64 18.07 -3.97
N ASP A 404 20.28 16.96 -3.58
CA ASP A 404 21.38 16.37 -4.33
C ASP A 404 20.94 15.86 -5.70
N VAL A 405 19.82 15.13 -5.77
CA VAL A 405 19.25 14.66 -7.03
C VAL A 405 18.87 15.85 -7.93
N ARG A 406 18.26 16.90 -7.36
CA ARG A 406 17.94 18.12 -8.12
C ARG A 406 19.19 18.74 -8.75
N HIS A 407 20.27 18.88 -7.96
CA HIS A 407 21.53 19.45 -8.44
C HIS A 407 22.17 18.55 -9.52
N ALA A 408 22.11 17.24 -9.34
CA ALA A 408 22.59 16.28 -10.33
C ALA A 408 21.84 16.40 -11.67
N LEU A 409 20.50 16.48 -11.64
CA LEU A 409 19.68 16.70 -12.84
C LEU A 409 20.04 18.00 -13.54
N ALA A 410 20.12 19.11 -12.79
CA ALA A 410 20.47 20.41 -13.34
C ALA A 410 21.88 20.41 -13.99
N LYS A 411 22.86 19.76 -13.34
CA LYS A 411 24.21 19.59 -13.88
C LYS A 411 24.24 18.74 -15.15
N ALA A 412 23.33 17.77 -15.27
CA ALA A 412 23.16 16.94 -16.46
C ALA A 412 22.34 17.63 -17.58
N GLY A 413 21.95 18.90 -17.41
CA GLY A 413 21.15 19.64 -18.39
C GLY A 413 19.68 19.21 -18.44
N THR A 414 19.21 18.41 -17.48
CA THR A 414 17.80 18.03 -17.36
C THR A 414 17.10 19.00 -16.42
N GLN A 415 16.04 19.65 -16.90
CA GLN A 415 15.25 20.54 -16.06
C GLN A 415 14.54 19.71 -14.97
N PRO A 416 14.83 19.96 -13.66
CA PRO A 416 14.12 19.27 -12.60
C PRO A 416 12.67 19.76 -12.52
N PRO A 417 11.74 18.90 -12.06
CA PRO A 417 10.35 19.31 -11.90
C PRO A 417 10.22 20.35 -10.79
N SER A 418 9.14 21.14 -10.84
CA SER A 418 8.76 21.99 -9.70
C SER A 418 8.41 21.10 -8.51
N PHE A 419 9.02 21.38 -7.36
CA PHE A 419 8.73 20.63 -6.13
C PHE A 419 8.61 21.53 -4.91
N MET A 420 7.95 21.01 -3.88
CA MET A 420 7.85 21.63 -2.56
C MET A 420 7.96 20.58 -1.46
N ILE A 421 8.71 20.90 -0.42
CA ILE A 421 8.77 20.12 0.82
C ILE A 421 7.87 20.80 1.85
N MET A 422 6.97 20.04 2.47
CA MET A 422 6.04 20.52 3.48
C MET A 422 5.85 19.49 4.59
N ARG A 423 5.15 19.88 5.67
CA ARG A 423 4.81 18.93 6.73
C ARG A 423 3.93 17.80 6.18
N PRO A 424 4.07 16.55 6.65
CA PRO A 424 3.27 15.42 6.17
C PRO A 424 1.76 15.66 6.23
N SER A 425 1.26 16.31 7.29
CA SER A 425 -0.15 16.67 7.39
C SER A 425 -0.59 17.68 6.34
N SER A 426 0.28 18.62 5.96
CA SER A 426 -0.03 19.60 4.92
C SER A 426 -0.04 18.96 3.54
N GLN A 427 0.84 17.99 3.29
CA GLN A 427 0.85 17.19 2.06
C GLN A 427 -0.46 16.41 1.92
N LEU A 428 -0.88 15.70 2.96
CA LEU A 428 -2.14 14.94 2.95
C LEU A 428 -3.36 15.86 2.68
N LYS A 429 -3.45 16.99 3.36
CA LYS A 429 -4.50 17.98 3.08
C LYS A 429 -4.42 18.47 1.64
N LYS A 430 -3.23 18.82 1.15
CA LYS A 430 -3.03 19.28 -0.23
C LYS A 430 -3.39 18.22 -1.27
N MET A 431 -3.23 16.94 -0.94
CA MET A 431 -3.62 15.83 -1.81
C MET A 431 -5.13 15.71 -1.97
N ILE A 432 -5.91 16.09 -0.94
CA ILE A 432 -7.35 15.81 -0.86
C ILE A 432 -8.20 17.08 -1.02
N THR A 433 -7.80 18.20 -0.40
CA THR A 433 -8.65 19.39 -0.21
C THR A 433 -8.22 20.61 -1.02
N ASP A 434 -7.01 20.63 -1.58
CA ASP A 434 -6.56 21.73 -2.45
C ASP A 434 -7.08 21.50 -3.87
N PRO A 435 -7.54 22.56 -4.59
CA PRO A 435 -7.80 22.52 -6.02
C PRO A 435 -6.81 21.60 -6.77
N PRO A 436 -7.32 20.55 -7.42
CA PRO A 436 -6.52 19.49 -8.01
C PRO A 436 -5.45 20.06 -8.92
N ARG A 437 -4.22 19.62 -8.71
CA ARG A 437 -3.08 19.94 -9.57
C ARG A 437 -2.63 18.68 -10.26
N ASN A 438 -2.05 18.82 -11.44
CA ASN A 438 -1.32 17.71 -12.06
C ASN A 438 -0.06 17.46 -11.23
N ALA A 439 -0.15 16.60 -10.22
CA ALA A 439 0.84 16.49 -9.16
C ALA A 439 1.14 15.03 -8.78
N LEU A 440 2.38 14.81 -8.38
CA LEU A 440 2.90 13.58 -7.80
C LEU A 440 3.16 13.82 -6.31
N TYR A 441 2.65 12.93 -5.46
CA TYR A 441 2.77 13.00 -4.00
C TYR A 441 3.63 11.84 -3.52
N PRO A 442 4.94 12.07 -3.29
CA PRO A 442 5.82 11.03 -2.80
C PRO A 442 5.67 10.85 -1.29
N ALA A 443 5.57 9.62 -0.81
CA ALA A 443 5.42 9.30 0.60
C ALA A 443 6.30 8.11 1.02
N GLN A 444 6.72 8.15 2.30
CA GLN A 444 7.32 7.01 3.00
C GLN A 444 6.36 5.81 3.02
N ASN A 445 6.85 4.62 3.33
CA ASN A 445 6.16 3.37 3.05
C ASN A 445 4.76 3.24 3.69
N LEU A 446 4.63 3.50 4.99
CA LEU A 446 3.34 3.43 5.70
C LEU A 446 2.38 4.53 5.23
N ASP A 447 2.86 5.76 5.13
CA ASP A 447 2.06 6.90 4.68
C ASP A 447 1.59 6.72 3.25
N GLY A 448 2.48 6.23 2.38
CA GLY A 448 2.16 5.93 1.00
C GLY A 448 1.14 4.81 0.86
N ASP A 449 1.15 3.82 1.74
CA ASP A 449 0.09 2.79 1.79
C ASP A 449 -1.28 3.43 2.09
N ILE A 450 -1.35 4.19 3.19
CA ILE A 450 -2.57 4.90 3.62
C ILE A 450 -3.05 5.86 2.52
N PHE A 451 -2.16 6.68 1.99
CA PHE A 451 -2.49 7.70 0.98
C PHE A 451 -2.89 7.06 -0.35
N SER A 452 -2.35 5.89 -0.67
CA SER A 452 -2.71 5.19 -1.88
C SER A 452 -4.13 4.65 -1.86
N ASP A 453 -4.59 4.18 -0.70
CA ASP A 453 -5.96 3.68 -0.54
C ASP A 453 -6.95 4.86 -0.49
N ILE A 454 -6.56 5.99 0.10
CA ILE A 454 -7.30 7.26 -0.05
C ILE A 454 -7.39 7.66 -1.54
N SER A 455 -6.27 7.66 -2.27
CA SER A 455 -6.22 8.05 -3.68
C SER A 455 -7.16 7.18 -4.51
N ALA A 456 -7.12 5.87 -4.30
CA ALA A 456 -7.98 4.94 -5.03
C ALA A 456 -9.47 5.13 -4.69
N ALA A 457 -9.79 5.36 -3.41
CA ALA A 457 -11.15 5.69 -2.98
C ALA A 457 -11.66 7.00 -3.59
N LEU A 458 -10.79 8.02 -3.71
CA LEU A 458 -11.09 9.26 -4.43
C LEU A 458 -11.24 9.06 -5.94
N GLY A 459 -10.77 7.94 -6.51
CA GLY A 459 -10.94 7.57 -7.92
C GLY A 459 -12.27 6.87 -8.23
N GLY A 460 -13.07 6.55 -7.21
CA GLY A 460 -14.39 5.92 -7.35
C GLY A 460 -14.41 4.40 -7.22
N SER A 461 -13.30 3.70 -7.51
CA SER A 461 -13.12 2.26 -7.25
C SER A 461 -11.63 1.91 -7.20
N LEU A 462 -11.24 0.88 -6.44
CA LEU A 462 -9.87 0.36 -6.46
C LEU A 462 -9.50 -0.18 -7.86
N ALA A 463 -10.48 -0.72 -8.60
CA ALA A 463 -10.27 -1.26 -9.93
C ALA A 463 -10.00 -0.20 -11.01
N THR A 464 -10.07 1.09 -10.67
CA THR A 464 -9.81 2.22 -11.60
C THR A 464 -8.43 2.84 -11.39
N ALA A 465 -7.49 2.13 -10.76
CA ALA A 465 -6.12 2.57 -10.56
C ALA A 465 -5.10 1.60 -11.16
N SER A 466 -4.00 2.15 -11.65
CA SER A 466 -2.81 1.42 -12.08
C SER A 466 -1.80 1.37 -10.93
N SER A 467 -1.14 0.22 -10.73
CA SER A 467 -0.04 0.06 -9.77
C SER A 467 1.19 -0.51 -10.47
N ILE A 468 2.31 0.21 -10.37
CA ILE A 468 3.57 -0.10 -11.04
C ILE A 468 4.65 -0.19 -9.98
N ILE A 469 5.44 -1.24 -10.00
CA ILE A 469 6.63 -1.38 -9.16
C ILE A 469 7.85 -1.36 -10.06
N GLU A 470 8.73 -0.41 -9.81
CA GLU A 470 9.95 -0.21 -10.59
C GLU A 470 11.17 -0.33 -9.70
N SER A 471 12.08 -1.21 -10.10
CA SER A 471 13.36 -1.45 -9.45
C SER A 471 14.47 -0.66 -10.15
N LYS A 472 15.53 -0.35 -9.41
CA LYS A 472 16.69 0.41 -9.94
C LYS A 472 17.31 -0.25 -11.18
N ASP A 473 17.36 -1.57 -11.22
CA ASP A 473 17.91 -2.35 -12.33
C ASP A 473 17.00 -2.37 -13.58
N GLY A 474 15.87 -1.67 -13.52
CA GLY A 474 14.86 -1.64 -14.57
C GLY A 474 13.88 -2.80 -14.49
N THR A 475 13.90 -3.66 -13.46
CA THR A 475 12.83 -4.66 -13.28
C THR A 475 11.50 -3.97 -13.01
N MET A 476 10.49 -4.25 -13.83
CA MET A 476 9.14 -3.70 -13.73
C MET A 476 8.12 -4.78 -13.41
N LEU A 477 7.27 -4.52 -12.44
CA LEU A 477 6.12 -5.35 -12.11
C LEU A 477 4.85 -4.53 -12.16
N TYR A 478 3.88 -4.95 -12.96
CA TYR A 478 2.57 -4.34 -13.08
C TYR A 478 1.56 -5.18 -12.32
N GLU A 479 0.78 -4.55 -11.44
CA GLU A 479 -0.21 -5.27 -10.64
C GLU A 479 -1.53 -4.49 -10.60
N ALA A 480 -2.63 -5.20 -10.45
CA ALA A 480 -3.91 -4.56 -10.16
C ALA A 480 -4.03 -4.30 -8.64
N PRO A 481 -4.46 -3.09 -8.22
CA PRO A 481 -4.50 -2.72 -6.80
C PRO A 481 -5.77 -3.22 -6.06
N HIS A 482 -6.38 -4.31 -6.52
CA HIS A 482 -7.57 -4.92 -5.91
C HIS A 482 -7.24 -6.26 -5.22
N GLY A 483 -8.17 -6.75 -4.39
CA GLY A 483 -8.11 -8.09 -3.80
C GLY A 483 -8.49 -9.21 -4.78
N THR A 484 -8.66 -10.42 -4.25
CA THR A 484 -9.02 -11.64 -5.00
C THR A 484 -10.52 -11.76 -5.32
N ALA A 485 -11.35 -10.96 -4.63
CA ALA A 485 -12.82 -10.92 -4.74
C ALA A 485 -13.52 -12.25 -4.41
N HIS A 486 -13.19 -12.82 -3.25
CA HIS A 486 -13.72 -14.09 -2.72
C HIS A 486 -15.25 -14.23 -2.84
N ASP A 487 -16.02 -13.23 -2.40
CA ASP A 487 -17.49 -13.32 -2.42
C ASP A 487 -18.05 -13.48 -3.85
N LEU A 488 -17.40 -12.84 -4.84
CA LEU A 488 -17.78 -12.97 -6.25
C LEU A 488 -17.38 -14.34 -6.78
N TYR A 489 -16.26 -14.89 -6.31
CA TYR A 489 -15.82 -16.23 -6.66
C TYR A 489 -16.77 -17.32 -6.13
N LEU A 490 -17.25 -17.20 -4.89
CA LEU A 490 -18.24 -18.13 -4.33
C LEU A 490 -19.53 -18.13 -5.13
N ARG A 491 -20.00 -16.96 -5.59
CA ARG A 491 -21.18 -16.85 -6.47
C ARG A 491 -20.93 -17.44 -7.85
N TYR A 492 -19.76 -17.15 -8.44
CA TYR A 492 -19.34 -17.75 -9.70
C TYR A 492 -19.37 -19.29 -9.62
N LEU A 493 -18.82 -19.88 -8.56
CA LEU A 493 -18.88 -21.32 -8.34
C LEU A 493 -20.31 -21.84 -8.12
N ALA A 494 -21.10 -21.17 -7.28
CA ALA A 494 -22.48 -21.59 -6.97
C ALA A 494 -23.41 -21.55 -8.19
N THR A 495 -23.05 -20.78 -9.21
CA THR A 495 -23.83 -20.63 -10.44
C THR A 495 -23.25 -21.40 -11.62
N ASP A 496 -22.22 -22.23 -11.39
CA ASP A 496 -21.46 -22.95 -12.42
C ASP A 496 -20.94 -22.01 -13.52
N GLY A 497 -20.45 -20.84 -13.10
CA GLY A 497 -19.85 -19.83 -13.97
C GLY A 497 -20.84 -18.90 -14.70
N ARG A 498 -22.14 -19.03 -14.45
CA ARG A 498 -23.16 -18.16 -15.07
C ARG A 498 -23.14 -16.72 -14.56
N GLU A 499 -22.77 -16.51 -13.29
CA GLU A 499 -22.59 -15.17 -12.71
C GLU A 499 -21.11 -14.83 -12.57
N ALA A 500 -20.53 -14.22 -13.61
CA ALA A 500 -19.12 -13.81 -13.63
C ALA A 500 -18.97 -12.31 -13.33
N HIS A 501 -19.10 -11.90 -12.07
CA HIS A 501 -18.96 -10.49 -11.71
C HIS A 501 -17.52 -10.16 -11.30
N PHE A 502 -16.86 -9.29 -12.07
CA PHE A 502 -15.53 -8.78 -11.73
C PHE A 502 -15.19 -7.53 -12.55
N ASN A 503 -14.56 -6.53 -11.93
CA ASN A 503 -14.06 -5.37 -12.66
C ASN A 503 -12.61 -5.59 -13.12
N SER A 504 -12.47 -5.93 -14.40
CA SER A 504 -11.20 -6.28 -15.04
C SER A 504 -10.35 -5.08 -15.47
N SER A 505 -10.79 -3.83 -15.23
CA SER A 505 -10.15 -2.62 -15.75
C SER A 505 -8.67 -2.51 -15.36
N ALA A 506 -8.35 -2.66 -14.07
CA ALA A 506 -6.97 -2.58 -13.59
C ALA A 506 -6.07 -3.70 -14.12
N LEU A 507 -6.58 -4.93 -14.30
CA LEU A 507 -5.81 -6.04 -14.87
C LEU A 507 -5.53 -5.83 -16.35
N ILE A 508 -6.53 -5.40 -17.14
CA ILE A 508 -6.33 -5.04 -18.55
C ILE A 508 -5.27 -3.95 -18.67
N TYR A 509 -5.38 -2.91 -17.84
CA TYR A 509 -4.44 -1.79 -17.88
C TYR A 509 -3.02 -2.19 -17.43
N ALA A 510 -2.90 -3.07 -16.44
CA ALA A 510 -1.61 -3.64 -16.02
C ALA A 510 -0.94 -4.45 -17.14
N VAL A 511 -1.71 -5.31 -17.84
CA VAL A 511 -1.23 -6.05 -19.01
C VAL A 511 -0.79 -5.08 -20.11
N ALA A 512 -1.61 -4.08 -20.45
CA ALA A 512 -1.29 -3.11 -21.48
C ALA A 512 0.00 -2.32 -21.14
N ASN A 513 0.19 -1.89 -19.89
CA ASN A 513 1.41 -1.21 -19.46
C ASN A 513 2.66 -2.11 -19.53
N ALA A 514 2.52 -3.40 -19.22
CA ALA A 514 3.62 -4.36 -19.34
C ALA A 514 4.02 -4.56 -20.81
N LEU A 515 3.03 -4.70 -21.70
CA LEU A 515 3.26 -4.80 -23.15
C LEU A 515 3.88 -3.54 -23.74
N GLU A 516 3.43 -2.35 -23.32
CA GLU A 516 4.04 -1.08 -23.72
C GLU A 516 5.52 -1.02 -23.31
N THR A 517 5.84 -1.51 -22.11
CA THR A 517 7.21 -1.52 -21.60
C THR A 517 8.11 -2.49 -22.36
N LEU A 518 7.58 -3.66 -22.73
CA LEU A 518 8.27 -4.57 -23.65
C LEU A 518 8.47 -3.91 -25.01
N ALA A 519 7.45 -3.24 -25.54
CA ALA A 519 7.52 -2.54 -26.82
C ALA A 519 8.64 -1.49 -26.84
N GLN A 520 8.73 -0.69 -25.77
CA GLN A 520 9.79 0.33 -25.61
C GLN A 520 11.18 -0.31 -25.51
N ARG A 521 11.33 -1.43 -24.80
CA ARG A 521 12.63 -2.13 -24.66
C ARG A 521 13.08 -2.83 -25.94
N GLU A 522 12.15 -3.18 -26.81
CA GLU A 522 12.39 -3.89 -28.07
C GLU A 522 12.37 -2.99 -29.30
N ASP A 523 12.06 -1.70 -29.14
CA ASP A 523 11.77 -0.78 -30.24
C ASP A 523 10.68 -1.33 -31.19
N ASN A 524 9.63 -1.93 -30.61
CA ASN A 524 8.58 -2.65 -31.32
C ASN A 524 7.32 -1.79 -31.47
N GLN A 525 7.26 -1.01 -32.56
CA GLN A 525 6.14 -0.09 -32.81
C GLN A 525 4.78 -0.79 -32.86
N ALA A 526 4.69 -1.98 -33.47
CA ALA A 526 3.42 -2.71 -33.56
C ALA A 526 2.87 -3.10 -32.17
N LEU A 527 3.75 -3.49 -31.25
CA LEU A 527 3.36 -3.78 -29.87
C LEU A 527 3.03 -2.49 -29.10
N ALA A 528 3.74 -1.39 -29.37
CA ALA A 528 3.44 -0.07 -28.79
C ALA A 528 2.03 0.39 -29.21
N ASP A 529 1.70 0.32 -30.50
CA ASP A 529 0.39 0.67 -31.03
C ASP A 529 -0.70 -0.22 -30.42
N TYR A 530 -0.48 -1.54 -30.37
CA TYR A 530 -1.42 -2.48 -29.77
C TYR A 530 -1.68 -2.20 -28.29
N SER A 531 -0.62 -2.00 -27.50
CA SER A 531 -0.75 -1.74 -26.07
C SER A 531 -1.45 -0.41 -25.78
N ASN A 532 -1.21 0.63 -26.59
CA ASN A 532 -1.92 1.91 -26.48
C ASN A 532 -3.40 1.77 -26.88
N ASN A 533 -3.69 1.07 -27.97
CA ASN A 533 -5.06 0.82 -28.41
C ASN A 533 -5.85 -0.01 -27.38
N LEU A 534 -5.22 -0.95 -26.67
CA LEU A 534 -5.87 -1.70 -25.60
C LEU A 534 -6.28 -0.81 -24.42
N LYS A 535 -5.43 0.15 -24.02
CA LYS A 535 -5.78 1.14 -22.99
C LYS A 535 -6.92 2.04 -23.44
N GLU A 536 -6.83 2.52 -24.68
CA GLU A 536 -7.83 3.39 -25.28
C GLU A 536 -9.19 2.68 -25.42
N ALA A 537 -9.20 1.43 -25.87
CA ALA A 537 -10.41 0.61 -25.98
C ALA A 537 -11.08 0.39 -24.61
N LEU A 538 -10.30 0.18 -23.55
CA LEU A 538 -10.83 0.12 -22.18
C LEU A 538 -11.48 1.45 -21.76
N ILE A 539 -10.78 2.57 -21.97
CA ILE A 539 -11.28 3.90 -21.61
C ILE A 539 -12.55 4.23 -22.39
N GLU A 540 -12.56 3.92 -23.68
CA GLU A 540 -13.68 4.17 -24.58
C GLU A 540 -14.90 3.29 -24.25
N THR A 541 -14.68 2.03 -23.87
CA THR A 541 -15.77 1.14 -23.42
C THR A 541 -16.54 1.73 -22.23
N VAL A 542 -15.81 2.24 -21.24
CA VAL A 542 -16.42 2.92 -20.09
C VAL A 542 -17.03 4.26 -20.52
N ALA A 543 -16.38 5.01 -21.42
CA ALA A 543 -16.91 6.27 -21.96
C ALA A 543 -18.26 6.11 -22.68
N GLN A 544 -18.48 4.97 -23.34
CA GLN A 544 -19.73 4.58 -23.99
C GLN A 544 -20.82 4.14 -23.00
N GLY A 545 -20.53 4.11 -21.70
CA GLY A 545 -21.46 3.69 -20.66
C GLY A 545 -21.52 2.18 -20.44
N VAL A 546 -20.68 1.37 -21.11
CA VAL A 546 -20.60 -0.07 -20.85
C VAL A 546 -19.71 -0.29 -19.63
N ILE A 547 -20.30 -0.73 -18.52
CA ILE A 547 -19.65 -0.75 -17.21
C ILE A 547 -19.88 -2.06 -16.44
N THR A 548 -19.02 -2.32 -15.46
CA THR A 548 -19.22 -3.40 -14.48
C THR A 548 -20.07 -2.92 -13.30
N GLY A 549 -20.65 -3.85 -12.55
CA GLY A 549 -21.61 -3.54 -11.49
C GLY A 549 -21.10 -2.60 -10.39
N ASP A 550 -19.80 -2.59 -10.10
CA ASP A 550 -19.18 -1.70 -9.11
C ASP A 550 -19.10 -0.23 -9.56
N LEU A 551 -19.23 0.03 -10.86
CA LEU A 551 -19.24 1.37 -11.45
C LEU A 551 -20.65 1.93 -11.66
N LYS A 552 -21.69 1.16 -11.32
CA LYS A 552 -23.08 1.58 -11.48
C LYS A 552 -23.35 2.91 -10.77
N GLY A 553 -23.96 3.85 -11.49
CA GLY A 553 -24.31 5.18 -11.02
C GLY A 553 -23.14 6.12 -10.86
N LYS A 554 -21.95 5.74 -11.35
CA LYS A 554 -20.72 6.53 -11.26
C LYS A 554 -20.34 7.15 -12.59
N THR A 555 -21.10 6.99 -13.66
CA THR A 555 -20.88 7.76 -14.89
C THR A 555 -21.56 9.14 -14.83
N GLN A 556 -21.20 10.04 -15.74
CA GLN A 556 -21.85 11.35 -15.91
C GLN A 556 -23.28 11.24 -16.47
N ASP A 557 -23.65 10.10 -17.06
CA ASP A 557 -25.01 9.80 -17.49
C ASP A 557 -25.45 8.40 -17.01
N PRO A 558 -25.83 8.26 -15.71
CA PRO A 558 -26.26 6.98 -15.16
C PRO A 558 -27.45 6.34 -15.87
N ALA A 559 -28.27 7.11 -16.58
CA ALA A 559 -29.43 6.59 -17.29
C ALA A 559 -29.04 5.86 -18.59
N ALA A 560 -27.85 6.13 -19.13
CA ALA A 560 -27.32 5.49 -20.32
C ALA A 560 -26.39 4.29 -20.02
N GLU A 561 -26.16 3.97 -18.75
CA GLU A 561 -25.27 2.87 -18.35
C GLU A 561 -25.80 1.50 -18.81
N THR A 562 -24.94 0.74 -19.47
CA THR A 562 -25.15 -0.68 -19.80
C THR A 562 -24.29 -1.52 -18.88
N ILE A 563 -24.90 -2.10 -17.85
CA ILE A 563 -24.20 -2.95 -16.88
C ILE A 563 -24.01 -4.34 -17.47
N VAL A 564 -22.76 -4.80 -17.51
CA VAL A 564 -22.38 -6.12 -18.00
C VAL A 564 -21.62 -6.90 -16.92
N ASP A 565 -21.59 -8.21 -17.10
CA ASP A 565 -20.69 -9.08 -16.34
C ASP A 565 -19.25 -8.97 -16.87
N MET A 566 -18.33 -9.73 -16.28
CA MET A 566 -16.93 -9.73 -16.66
C MET A 566 -16.74 -10.08 -18.13
N TYR A 567 -17.37 -11.14 -18.64
CA TYR A 567 -17.21 -11.56 -20.02
C TYR A 567 -17.76 -10.51 -21.01
N GLY A 568 -18.97 -9.99 -20.75
CA GLY A 568 -19.56 -8.94 -21.57
C GLY A 568 -18.72 -7.65 -21.57
N PHE A 569 -18.06 -7.33 -20.46
CA PHE A 569 -17.14 -6.21 -20.38
C PHE A 569 -15.88 -6.44 -21.25
N LEU A 570 -15.25 -7.61 -21.14
CA LEU A 570 -14.07 -7.95 -21.95
C LEU A 570 -14.42 -7.97 -23.46
N ASP A 571 -15.58 -8.50 -23.83
CA ASP A 571 -16.03 -8.50 -25.23
C ASP A 571 -16.29 -7.08 -25.75
N ALA A 572 -16.80 -6.17 -24.90
CA ALA A 572 -16.96 -4.77 -25.28
C ALA A 572 -15.61 -4.07 -25.50
N VAL A 573 -14.63 -4.33 -24.64
CA VAL A 573 -13.25 -3.84 -24.81
C VAL A 573 -12.64 -4.38 -26.10
N GLU A 574 -12.82 -5.67 -26.40
CA GLU A 574 -12.31 -6.26 -27.64
C GLU A 574 -12.95 -5.64 -28.89
N ARG A 575 -14.26 -5.35 -28.87
CA ARG A 575 -14.92 -4.66 -29.98
C ARG A 575 -14.31 -3.28 -30.25
N ASN A 576 -14.05 -2.50 -29.20
CA ASN A 576 -13.42 -1.18 -29.32
C ASN A 576 -11.93 -1.25 -29.69
N LEU A 577 -11.27 -2.39 -29.50
CA LEU A 577 -9.88 -2.62 -29.92
C LEU A 577 -9.75 -2.93 -31.42
N VAL A 578 -10.80 -3.49 -32.04
CA VAL A 578 -10.82 -3.93 -33.44
C VAL A 578 -11.53 -2.92 -34.36
N ALA A 579 -12.33 -2.02 -33.80
CA ALA A 579 -12.98 -0.91 -34.50
C ALA A 579 -11.95 0.17 -34.89
#